data_AF-A0A8H7WB20-F1
#
_entry.id   AF-A0A8H7WB20-F1
#
_cell.length_a   1.000
_cell.length_b   1.000
_cell.length_c   1.000
_cell.angle_alpha   90.00
_cell.angle_beta   90.00
_cell.angle_gamma   90.00
#
_symmetry.space_group_name_H-M   'P 1'
#
loop_
_entity.id
_entity.type
_entity.pdbx_description
1 polymer ?
#
loop_
_entity_poly.entity_id
_entity_poly.type
_entity_poly.pdbx_seq_one_letter_code
_entity_poly.pdbx_strand_id
1 'polypeptide(L)'
;MIKLIYLTCLFNTGFALPSLAGQGNVEHADTTTEAIPSRITDFAGLSSVLSGLKGDATELALGASAVADLLSAIVPAPNPTAIADEISSVASVYKAHPTEFLESAAELVLNGRAPQGLINDVIANTPITNSPNNINLRPAIPPVYPKKAANDAPYSQSERVLRSAIYIPPEFSYGKVRPCIFVPGTASTGGSNFLPNLGKVFKASTYADPVYLNIPNNQLDDLQINSEFVAYAINYISAISGHKNVSAVSWSAGSIDTVWAHQYCPSTVGITSDLVSISGDRHGTVLAYLLSPDFPKVPAAPAIIQQQYNSKFISTLRNGGGASAYVPTTSIYSIFDQIVQPQAGTDASAFVQDARGVGATNIEIQSTCTLLQPAGTLYAHEGVLYNSLAIAAAIDALTHDGPADLSRIDLGTICQQIADPRLSLADVLATEALIPIAAFQVAAYPQRVTEEPPIKAYAQKDIPAGA
;
A
#
# COMPACT_ATOMS: atom_id res chain seq x y z
N MET A 1 82.31 7.25 8.81
CA MET A 1 82.27 6.09 9.75
C MET A 1 80.94 5.38 9.50
N ILE A 2 80.84 4.43 8.57
CA ILE A 2 81.07 2.98 8.76
C ILE A 2 80.35 2.43 10.01
N LYS A 3 79.13 1.89 9.85
CA LYS A 3 78.92 0.43 9.79
C LYS A 3 77.51 0.07 9.32
N LEU A 4 77.54 -0.81 8.32
CA LEU A 4 76.49 -1.66 7.77
C LEU A 4 76.20 -2.83 8.74
N ILE A 5 74.99 -3.38 8.77
CA ILE A 5 74.67 -4.82 8.62
C ILE A 5 73.14 -5.01 8.54
N TYR A 6 72.74 -5.77 7.52
CA TYR A 6 71.42 -6.31 7.18
C TYR A 6 70.93 -7.38 8.18
N LEU A 7 69.60 -7.49 8.38
CA LEU A 7 68.86 -8.72 8.00
C LEU A 7 67.34 -8.49 7.93
N THR A 8 66.76 -9.06 6.89
CA THR A 8 65.38 -9.13 6.42
C THR A 8 64.40 -9.83 7.37
N CYS A 9 63.14 -9.37 7.42
CA CYS A 9 61.98 -10.18 7.01
C CYS A 9 60.69 -9.33 6.91
N LEU A 10 59.84 -9.75 5.98
CA LEU A 10 58.61 -9.13 5.48
C LEU A 10 57.56 -8.86 6.56
N PHE A 11 56.73 -7.83 6.40
CA PHE A 11 55.29 -7.95 6.07
C PHE A 11 54.64 -6.56 5.99
N ASN A 12 53.90 -6.37 4.90
CA ASN A 12 53.18 -5.17 4.52
C ASN A 12 51.76 -5.26 5.11
N THR A 13 51.40 -4.43 6.09
CA THR A 13 50.04 -4.41 6.68
C THR A 13 49.16 -3.43 5.91
N GLY A 14 48.42 -3.95 4.93
CA GLY A 14 47.21 -3.31 4.41
C GLY A 14 46.05 -3.54 5.39
N PHE A 15 45.36 -2.46 5.76
CA PHE A 15 44.15 -2.53 6.57
C PHE A 15 43.00 -3.15 5.75
N ALA A 16 42.55 -4.33 6.15
CA ALA A 16 41.32 -4.97 5.68
C ALA A 16 40.22 -4.82 6.73
N LEU A 17 39.02 -4.45 6.27
CA LEU A 17 37.77 -4.41 7.04
C LEU A 17 37.42 -5.82 7.56
N PRO A 18 36.82 -5.95 8.76
CA PRO A 18 36.50 -7.26 9.33
C PRO A 18 35.35 -7.93 8.57
N SER A 19 35.57 -9.19 8.18
CA SER A 19 34.54 -10.10 7.68
C SER A 19 33.64 -10.59 8.82
N LEU A 20 32.33 -10.49 8.63
CA LEU A 20 31.34 -11.18 9.45
C LEU A 20 31.26 -12.64 8.98
N ALA A 21 32.08 -13.51 9.60
CA ALA A 21 31.92 -14.95 9.53
C ALA A 21 31.63 -15.46 10.94
N GLY A 22 30.35 -15.73 11.20
CA GLY A 22 29.82 -16.30 12.43
C GLY A 22 28.42 -16.84 12.15
N GLN A 23 28.32 -17.78 11.21
CA GLN A 23 27.12 -18.58 11.03
C GLN A 23 26.99 -19.51 12.24
N GLY A 24 26.06 -19.18 13.14
CA GLY A 24 25.52 -20.18 14.06
C GLY A 24 24.71 -21.18 13.24
N ASN A 25 25.07 -22.45 13.33
CA ASN A 25 24.33 -23.55 12.72
C ASN A 25 22.89 -23.54 13.27
N VAL A 26 21.94 -23.18 12.42
CA VAL A 26 20.54 -23.55 12.60
C VAL A 26 20.43 -24.95 12.03
N GLU A 27 20.06 -25.93 12.86
CA GLU A 27 19.63 -27.25 12.37
C GLU A 27 18.49 -27.04 11.38
N HIS A 28 18.75 -27.31 10.11
CA HIS A 28 17.72 -27.45 9.09
C HIS A 28 16.82 -28.63 9.50
N ALA A 29 15.55 -28.34 9.79
CA ALA A 29 14.52 -29.36 9.73
C ALA A 29 14.50 -29.90 8.29
N ASP A 30 14.87 -31.17 8.14
CA ASP A 30 14.86 -31.91 6.88
C ASP A 30 13.40 -32.26 6.55
N THR A 31 12.63 -31.26 6.11
CA THR A 31 11.34 -31.47 5.47
C THR A 31 11.59 -31.54 3.97
N THR A 32 11.31 -32.70 3.37
CA THR A 32 11.30 -32.88 1.91
C THR A 32 10.27 -31.94 1.28
N THR A 33 10.65 -30.70 0.98
CA THR A 33 9.89 -29.85 0.06
C THR A 33 9.92 -30.55 -1.29
N GLU A 34 8.78 -31.01 -1.79
CA GLU A 34 8.66 -31.35 -3.21
C GLU A 34 9.23 -30.18 -4.01
N ALA A 35 10.22 -30.46 -4.86
CA ALA A 35 10.85 -29.43 -5.67
C ALA A 35 9.76 -28.77 -6.53
N ILE A 36 9.62 -27.44 -6.41
CA ILE A 36 8.67 -26.68 -7.23
C ILE A 36 8.97 -27.01 -8.70
N PRO A 37 7.97 -27.49 -9.47
CA PRO A 37 8.19 -27.87 -10.86
C PRO A 37 8.63 -26.65 -11.66
N SER A 38 9.45 -26.86 -12.69
CA SER A 38 9.97 -25.76 -13.50
C SER A 38 8.89 -25.02 -14.31
N ARG A 39 7.70 -25.60 -14.45
CA ARG A 39 6.54 -25.02 -15.15
C ARG A 39 5.23 -25.46 -14.50
N ILE A 40 4.39 -24.49 -14.15
CA ILE A 40 3.02 -24.69 -13.68
C ILE A 40 2.09 -24.07 -14.72
N THR A 41 1.24 -24.89 -15.36
CA THR A 41 0.41 -24.48 -16.52
C THR A 41 -1.08 -24.63 -16.28
N ASP A 42 -1.49 -25.23 -15.17
CA ASP A 42 -2.88 -25.42 -14.80
C ASP A 42 -3.08 -25.39 -13.28
N PHE A 43 -4.35 -25.28 -12.87
CA PHE A 43 -4.72 -25.13 -11.48
C PHE A 43 -4.45 -26.39 -10.65
N ALA A 44 -4.56 -27.58 -11.26
CA ALA A 44 -4.27 -28.83 -10.56
C ALA A 44 -2.79 -28.91 -10.16
N GLY A 45 -1.88 -28.49 -11.05
CA GLY A 45 -0.45 -28.35 -10.76
C GLY A 45 -0.19 -27.30 -9.69
N LEU A 46 -0.83 -26.12 -9.79
CA LEU A 46 -0.69 -25.06 -8.78
C LEU A 46 -1.12 -25.54 -7.39
N SER A 47 -2.31 -26.13 -7.28
CA SER A 47 -2.87 -26.62 -6.02
C SER A 47 -2.04 -27.76 -5.42
N SER A 48 -1.48 -28.63 -6.26
CA SER A 48 -0.54 -29.67 -5.81
C SER A 48 0.73 -29.08 -5.19
N VAL A 49 1.32 -28.06 -5.82
CA VAL A 49 2.53 -27.40 -5.29
C VAL A 49 2.23 -26.68 -3.98
N LEU A 50 1.15 -25.91 -3.92
CA LEU A 50 0.72 -25.25 -2.68
C LEU A 50 0.46 -26.25 -1.56
N SER A 51 -0.17 -27.39 -1.87
CA SER A 51 -0.40 -28.48 -0.91
C SER A 51 0.90 -29.11 -0.41
N GLY A 52 1.88 -29.31 -1.29
CA GLY A 52 3.21 -29.80 -0.91
C GLY A 52 4.00 -28.80 -0.04
N LEU A 53 3.87 -27.50 -0.32
CA LEU A 53 4.48 -26.42 0.47
C LEU A 53 3.83 -26.28 1.86
N LYS A 54 2.55 -26.66 2.01
CA LYS A 54 1.79 -26.63 3.28
C LYS A 54 2.23 -27.68 4.30
N GLY A 55 3.15 -28.59 3.97
CA GLY A 55 3.47 -29.84 4.70
C GLY A 55 3.52 -29.81 6.24
N ASP A 56 3.76 -28.66 6.89
CA ASP A 56 3.42 -28.38 8.30
C ASP A 56 3.23 -26.85 8.57
N ALA A 57 3.05 -26.02 7.54
CA ALA A 57 3.10 -24.56 7.63
C ALA A 57 2.00 -23.88 6.78
N THR A 58 1.59 -22.68 7.17
CA THR A 58 0.64 -21.86 6.39
C THR A 58 1.28 -21.30 5.12
N GLU A 59 0.49 -20.99 4.09
CA GLU A 59 0.95 -20.42 2.80
C GLU A 59 1.85 -19.19 2.93
N LEU A 60 1.63 -18.32 3.92
CA LEU A 60 2.42 -17.09 4.12
C LEU A 60 3.56 -17.23 5.14
N ALA A 61 3.69 -18.40 5.77
CA ALA A 61 4.90 -18.81 6.48
C ALA A 61 5.99 -19.28 5.51
N LEU A 62 5.65 -19.48 4.23
CA LEU A 62 6.62 -19.75 3.18
C LEU A 62 7.61 -18.59 3.10
N GLY A 63 8.89 -18.95 3.06
CA GLY A 63 9.96 -17.97 2.86
C GLY A 63 9.82 -17.27 1.51
N ALA A 64 10.35 -16.05 1.43
CA ALA A 64 10.39 -15.22 0.22
C ALA A 64 10.76 -16.00 -1.05
N SER A 65 11.78 -16.85 -0.95
CA SER A 65 12.29 -17.65 -2.07
C SER A 65 11.27 -18.66 -2.58
N ALA A 66 10.54 -19.34 -1.69
CA ALA A 66 9.52 -20.32 -2.09
C ALA A 66 8.35 -19.65 -2.83
N VAL A 67 7.92 -18.46 -2.38
CA VAL A 67 6.89 -17.68 -3.08
C VAL A 67 7.41 -17.12 -4.40
N ALA A 68 8.66 -16.64 -4.45
CA ALA A 68 9.30 -16.19 -5.68
C ALA A 68 9.40 -17.33 -6.71
N ASP A 69 9.86 -18.50 -6.28
CA ASP A 69 10.04 -19.69 -7.11
C ASP A 69 8.68 -20.20 -7.61
N LEU A 70 7.66 -20.21 -6.75
CA LEU A 70 6.28 -20.53 -7.13
C LEU A 70 5.78 -19.58 -8.23
N LEU A 71 5.83 -18.27 -7.99
CA LEU A 71 5.34 -17.27 -8.94
C LEU A 71 6.13 -17.29 -10.26
N SER A 72 7.44 -17.54 -10.19
CA SER A 72 8.32 -17.63 -11.37
C SER A 72 8.12 -18.92 -12.17
N ALA A 73 7.67 -20.00 -11.53
CA ALA A 73 7.37 -21.27 -12.18
C ALA A 73 6.03 -21.25 -12.94
N ILE A 74 5.13 -20.32 -12.62
CA ILE A 74 3.85 -20.17 -13.32
C ILE A 74 4.10 -19.73 -14.76
N VAL A 75 3.46 -20.45 -15.69
CA VAL A 75 3.38 -20.07 -17.11
C VAL A 75 2.00 -19.46 -17.31
N PRO A 76 1.89 -18.11 -17.38
CA PRO A 76 0.59 -17.45 -17.47
C PRO A 76 -0.14 -17.85 -18.76
N ALA A 77 -1.45 -18.06 -18.66
CA ALA A 77 -2.33 -18.09 -19.80
C ALA A 77 -2.29 -16.74 -20.56
N PRO A 78 -2.75 -16.69 -21.82
CA PRO A 78 -2.86 -15.42 -22.54
C PRO A 78 -3.72 -14.41 -21.77
N ASN A 79 -3.27 -13.15 -21.75
CA ASN A 79 -4.04 -12.04 -21.19
C ASN A 79 -5.41 -11.94 -21.88
N PRO A 80 -6.45 -11.45 -21.17
CA PRO A 80 -7.75 -11.24 -21.79
C PRO A 80 -7.66 -10.21 -22.92
N THR A 81 -8.71 -10.13 -23.74
CA THR A 81 -8.80 -9.16 -24.83
C THR A 81 -9.69 -7.97 -24.48
N ALA A 82 -10.48 -8.05 -23.40
CA ALA A 82 -11.35 -6.99 -22.91
C ALA A 82 -11.31 -6.86 -21.37
N ILE A 83 -11.55 -5.64 -20.87
CA ILE A 83 -11.62 -5.34 -19.43
C ILE A 83 -12.77 -6.11 -18.75
N ALA A 84 -13.88 -6.33 -19.46
CA ALA A 84 -15.00 -7.10 -18.92
C ALA A 84 -14.63 -8.55 -18.59
N ASP A 85 -13.78 -9.17 -19.42
CA ASP A 85 -13.31 -10.54 -19.21
C ASP A 85 -12.37 -10.61 -18.00
N GLU A 86 -11.55 -9.58 -17.81
CA GLU A 86 -10.66 -9.43 -16.65
C GLU A 86 -11.46 -9.47 -15.34
N ILE A 87 -12.42 -8.55 -15.18
CA ILE A 87 -13.25 -8.45 -13.98
C ILE A 87 -14.02 -9.73 -13.71
N SER A 88 -14.59 -10.33 -14.76
CA SER A 88 -15.32 -11.60 -14.64
C SER A 88 -14.42 -12.73 -14.16
N SER A 89 -13.15 -12.74 -14.58
CA SER A 89 -12.18 -13.74 -14.15
C SER A 89 -11.70 -13.50 -12.72
N VAL A 90 -11.39 -12.25 -12.35
CA VAL A 90 -11.00 -11.88 -10.98
C VAL A 90 -12.11 -12.25 -10.00
N ALA A 91 -13.35 -11.90 -10.34
CA ALA A 91 -14.55 -12.30 -9.60
C ALA A 91 -14.66 -13.82 -9.43
N SER A 92 -14.29 -14.59 -10.46
CA SER A 92 -14.37 -16.05 -10.41
C SER A 92 -13.31 -16.66 -9.49
N VAL A 93 -12.08 -16.15 -9.52
CA VAL A 93 -10.98 -16.60 -8.64
C VAL A 93 -11.35 -16.36 -7.17
N TYR A 94 -11.72 -15.12 -6.81
CA TYR A 94 -12.04 -14.81 -5.42
C TYR A 94 -13.31 -15.51 -4.91
N LYS A 95 -14.24 -15.85 -5.81
CA LYS A 95 -15.40 -16.68 -5.45
C LYS A 95 -14.99 -18.13 -5.17
N ALA A 96 -14.01 -18.66 -5.90
CA ALA A 96 -13.52 -20.03 -5.71
C ALA A 96 -12.65 -20.15 -4.46
N HIS A 97 -11.87 -19.11 -4.15
CA HIS A 97 -10.86 -19.08 -3.10
C HIS A 97 -11.03 -17.88 -2.15
N PRO A 98 -12.17 -17.76 -1.45
CA PRO A 98 -12.48 -16.57 -0.65
C PRO A 98 -11.56 -16.38 0.56
N THR A 99 -10.78 -17.40 0.93
CA THR A 99 -9.93 -17.39 2.13
C THR A 99 -8.47 -17.77 1.89
N GLU A 100 -8.10 -18.13 0.67
CA GLU A 100 -6.77 -18.59 0.32
C GLU A 100 -6.05 -17.48 -0.46
N PHE A 101 -5.40 -16.57 0.28
CA PHE A 101 -4.80 -15.36 -0.29
C PHE A 101 -3.67 -15.68 -1.29
N LEU A 102 -2.74 -16.58 -0.94
CA LEU A 102 -1.63 -16.91 -1.85
C LEU A 102 -2.12 -17.77 -3.02
N GLU A 103 -3.07 -18.69 -2.79
CA GLU A 103 -3.69 -19.47 -3.87
C GLU A 103 -4.42 -18.58 -4.88
N SER A 104 -5.25 -17.64 -4.40
CA SER A 104 -5.91 -16.64 -5.25
C SER A 104 -4.91 -15.80 -6.03
N ALA A 105 -3.87 -15.29 -5.36
CA ALA A 105 -2.81 -14.53 -5.99
C ALA A 105 -2.12 -15.32 -7.11
N ALA A 106 -1.73 -16.57 -6.84
CA ALA A 106 -1.07 -17.43 -7.81
C ALA A 106 -2.01 -17.82 -8.97
N GLU A 107 -3.29 -18.07 -8.70
CA GLU A 107 -4.28 -18.37 -9.73
C GLU A 107 -4.52 -17.17 -10.66
N LEU A 108 -4.52 -15.93 -10.14
CA LEU A 108 -4.57 -14.73 -10.98
C LEU A 108 -3.39 -14.69 -11.96
N VAL A 109 -2.17 -14.97 -11.50
CA VAL A 109 -0.99 -15.06 -12.37
C VAL A 109 -1.15 -16.17 -13.41
N LEU A 110 -1.57 -17.35 -12.97
CA LEU A 110 -1.80 -18.50 -13.83
C LEU A 110 -2.82 -18.20 -14.93
N ASN A 111 -3.89 -17.48 -14.60
CA ASN A 111 -4.93 -17.10 -15.53
C ASN A 111 -4.51 -15.96 -16.47
N GLY A 112 -3.31 -15.38 -16.35
CA GLY A 112 -2.86 -14.27 -17.22
C GLY A 112 -3.44 -12.91 -16.84
N ARG A 113 -3.77 -12.71 -15.55
CA ARG A 113 -4.40 -11.49 -14.99
C ARG A 113 -3.39 -10.43 -14.54
N ALA A 114 -2.15 -10.58 -14.98
CA ALA A 114 -1.11 -9.58 -14.82
C ALA A 114 -0.43 -9.37 -16.19
N PRO A 115 0.13 -8.19 -16.48
CA PRO A 115 0.98 -8.01 -17.65
C PRO A 115 2.13 -9.02 -17.63
N GLN A 116 2.39 -9.66 -18.77
CA GLN A 116 3.46 -10.65 -18.87
C GLN A 116 4.81 -10.06 -18.43
N GLY A 117 5.53 -10.79 -17.58
CA GLY A 117 6.84 -10.38 -17.08
C GLY A 117 6.79 -9.37 -15.94
N LEU A 118 5.68 -8.66 -15.68
CA LEU A 118 5.61 -7.63 -14.63
C LEU A 118 5.98 -8.19 -13.25
N ILE A 119 5.45 -9.35 -12.90
CA ILE A 119 5.72 -9.98 -11.60
C ILE A 119 7.20 -10.37 -11.50
N ASN A 120 7.76 -10.95 -12.56
CA ASN A 120 9.18 -11.30 -12.61
C ASN A 120 10.07 -10.06 -12.54
N ASP A 121 9.65 -8.95 -13.18
CA ASP A 121 10.35 -7.68 -13.15
C ASP A 121 10.34 -7.09 -11.74
N VAL A 122 9.21 -7.16 -11.03
CA VAL A 122 9.09 -6.72 -9.62
C VAL A 122 9.95 -7.58 -8.69
N ILE A 123 10.03 -8.89 -8.95
CA ILE A 123 10.91 -9.80 -8.20
C ILE A 123 12.38 -9.48 -8.48
N ALA A 124 12.74 -9.17 -9.73
CA ALA A 124 14.12 -8.98 -10.15
C ALA A 124 14.66 -7.56 -9.91
N ASN A 125 13.81 -6.54 -9.99
CA ASN A 125 14.22 -5.13 -10.02
C ASN A 125 13.18 -4.22 -9.35
N THR A 126 13.64 -3.14 -8.71
CA THR A 126 12.76 -2.05 -8.26
C THR A 126 12.84 -0.89 -9.25
N PRO A 127 11.76 -0.56 -10.00
CA PRO A 127 11.73 0.62 -10.85
C PRO A 127 12.02 1.90 -10.07
N ILE A 128 12.64 2.90 -10.70
CA ILE A 128 12.97 4.18 -10.04
C ILE A 128 11.75 4.86 -9.42
N THR A 129 10.59 4.71 -10.05
CA THR A 129 9.30 5.23 -9.57
C THR A 129 8.83 4.59 -8.25
N ASN A 130 9.37 3.42 -7.91
CA ASN A 130 9.10 2.68 -6.69
C ASN A 130 10.25 2.77 -5.69
N SER A 131 11.31 3.54 -6.00
CA SER A 131 12.46 3.70 -5.11
C SER A 131 12.03 4.39 -3.81
N PRO A 132 12.40 3.86 -2.63
CA PRO A 132 12.28 4.57 -1.35
C PRO A 132 13.50 5.48 -1.05
N ASN A 133 14.45 5.56 -2.00
CA ASN A 133 15.75 6.24 -1.83
C ASN A 133 15.93 7.39 -2.84
N ASN A 134 14.93 8.26 -2.96
CA ASN A 134 14.94 9.41 -3.87
C ASN A 134 15.85 10.54 -3.36
N ILE A 135 16.37 11.34 -4.29
CA ILE A 135 17.20 12.51 -3.99
C ILE A 135 16.37 13.78 -4.22
N ASN A 136 15.84 14.33 -3.12
CA ASN A 136 15.03 15.54 -3.13
C ASN A 136 15.82 16.71 -2.53
N LEU A 137 16.34 17.59 -3.40
CA LEU A 137 17.29 18.64 -3.03
C LEU A 137 16.65 19.97 -2.61
N ARG A 138 15.37 20.19 -2.95
CA ARG A 138 14.69 21.45 -2.67
C ARG A 138 14.42 21.58 -1.16
N PRO A 139 14.93 22.62 -0.47
CA PRO A 139 14.70 22.76 0.96
C PRO A 139 13.27 23.23 1.25
N ALA A 140 12.68 22.75 2.35
CA ALA A 140 11.49 23.34 2.93
C ALA A 140 11.86 24.59 3.72
N ILE A 141 11.24 25.73 3.42
CA ILE A 141 11.50 27.02 4.08
C ILE A 141 10.17 27.62 4.54
N PRO A 142 9.94 27.87 5.85
CA PRO A 142 10.79 27.42 6.96
C PRO A 142 10.88 25.89 7.03
N PRO A 143 11.88 25.34 7.75
CA PRO A 143 12.02 23.89 7.92
C PRO A 143 10.75 23.27 8.53
N VAL A 144 10.38 22.08 8.05
CA VAL A 144 9.24 21.29 8.57
C VAL A 144 9.68 20.17 9.52
N TYR A 145 10.99 20.03 9.74
CA TYR A 145 11.65 19.08 10.63
C TYR A 145 12.54 19.85 11.62
N PRO A 146 12.69 19.43 12.89
CA PRO A 146 12.15 18.20 13.52
C PRO A 146 10.66 18.23 13.81
N LYS A 147 10.03 19.40 13.79
CA LYS A 147 8.58 19.60 13.89
C LYS A 147 8.19 20.85 13.11
N LYS A 148 7.00 20.86 12.49
CA LYS A 148 6.47 22.06 11.83
C LYS A 148 5.70 22.94 12.83
N ALA A 149 4.93 22.32 13.73
CA ALA A 149 4.22 22.99 14.81
C ALA A 149 4.54 22.35 16.17
N ALA A 150 4.36 23.11 17.25
CA ALA A 150 4.71 22.67 18.61
C ALA A 150 3.93 21.43 19.08
N ASN A 151 2.69 21.27 18.58
CA ASN A 151 1.79 20.17 18.91
C ASN A 151 1.95 18.94 17.99
N ASP A 152 2.84 18.98 17.00
CA ASP A 152 3.14 17.79 16.20
C ASP A 152 3.86 16.73 17.05
N ALA A 153 3.51 15.47 16.82
CA ALA A 153 4.26 14.33 17.30
C ALA A 153 5.71 14.41 16.80
N PRO A 154 6.69 13.97 17.62
CA PRO A 154 8.06 13.89 17.16
C PRO A 154 8.22 12.77 16.11
N TYR A 155 8.99 13.04 15.06
CA TYR A 155 9.47 12.00 14.16
C TYR A 155 10.49 11.10 14.87
N SER A 156 10.37 9.79 14.68
CA SER A 156 11.39 8.81 15.04
C SER A 156 12.40 8.58 13.91
N GLN A 157 12.00 8.84 12.67
CA GLN A 157 12.87 8.74 11.51
C GLN A 157 13.68 10.03 11.29
N SER A 158 14.86 9.88 10.68
CA SER A 158 15.66 11.03 10.24
C SER A 158 14.97 11.74 9.07
N GLU A 159 15.16 13.06 8.96
CA GLU A 159 14.61 13.83 7.84
C GLU A 159 15.05 13.27 6.47
N ARG A 160 16.30 12.80 6.38
CA ARG A 160 16.85 12.20 5.15
C ARG A 160 16.03 10.99 4.69
N VAL A 161 15.67 10.11 5.63
CA VAL A 161 14.88 8.90 5.36
C VAL A 161 13.44 9.27 4.98
N LEU A 162 12.82 10.17 5.74
CA LEU A 162 11.45 10.64 5.45
C LEU A 162 11.37 11.28 4.06
N ARG A 163 12.34 12.14 3.71
CA ARG A 163 12.38 12.84 2.44
C ARG A 163 12.70 11.93 1.26
N SER A 164 13.53 10.89 1.45
CA SER A 164 13.91 10.00 0.36
C SER A 164 12.76 9.09 -0.09
N ALA A 165 11.76 8.84 0.76
CA ALA A 165 10.58 8.06 0.38
C ALA A 165 9.72 8.74 -0.70
N ILE A 166 9.89 10.04 -0.93
CA ILE A 166 9.02 10.81 -1.82
C ILE A 166 9.57 10.76 -3.25
N TYR A 167 8.89 10.07 -4.16
CA TYR A 167 9.17 10.17 -5.58
C TYR A 167 8.44 11.37 -6.18
N ILE A 168 9.20 12.40 -6.55
CA ILE A 168 8.71 13.61 -7.23
C ILE A 168 8.99 13.45 -8.73
N PRO A 169 7.96 13.33 -9.58
CA PRO A 169 8.16 13.26 -11.02
C PRO A 169 8.91 14.48 -11.57
N PRO A 170 9.76 14.33 -12.61
CA PRO A 170 10.47 15.45 -13.22
C PRO A 170 9.55 16.58 -13.70
N GLU A 171 8.33 16.25 -14.10
CA GLU A 171 7.30 17.19 -14.57
C GLU A 171 6.54 17.92 -13.45
N PHE A 172 6.78 17.57 -12.17
CA PHE A 172 6.10 18.20 -11.04
C PHE A 172 6.29 19.72 -11.06
N SER A 173 5.17 20.45 -10.97
CA SER A 173 5.10 21.88 -11.24
C SER A 173 5.44 22.76 -10.05
N TYR A 174 5.57 22.15 -8.86
CA TYR A 174 5.86 22.84 -7.60
C TYR A 174 4.88 23.97 -7.27
N GLY A 175 3.58 23.66 -7.35
CA GLY A 175 2.50 24.55 -6.90
C GLY A 175 1.85 25.39 -7.99
N LYS A 176 2.17 25.19 -9.27
CA LYS A 176 1.37 25.75 -10.38
C LYS A 176 0.05 25.01 -10.53
N VAL A 177 0.11 23.68 -10.41
CA VAL A 177 -1.04 22.80 -10.20
C VAL A 177 -0.99 22.32 -8.74
N ARG A 178 -2.15 22.07 -8.13
CA ARG A 178 -2.23 21.65 -6.72
C ARG A 178 -1.47 20.33 -6.54
N PRO A 179 -0.47 20.25 -5.63
CA PRO A 179 0.21 18.99 -5.35
C PRO A 179 -0.76 17.92 -4.84
N CYS A 180 -0.63 16.71 -5.36
CA CYS A 180 -1.45 15.57 -4.97
C CYS A 180 -0.55 14.41 -4.52
N ILE A 181 -0.63 14.05 -3.25
CA ILE A 181 0.21 13.01 -2.65
C ILE A 181 -0.51 11.68 -2.71
N PHE A 182 0.06 10.73 -3.43
CA PHE A 182 -0.38 9.35 -3.47
C PHE A 182 0.25 8.53 -2.35
N VAL A 183 -0.58 8.03 -1.44
CA VAL A 183 -0.20 7.24 -0.26
C VAL A 183 -0.56 5.77 -0.50
N PRO A 184 0.42 4.85 -0.54
CA PRO A 184 0.17 3.47 -0.92
C PRO A 184 -0.59 2.67 0.14
N GLY A 185 -0.92 1.43 -0.22
CA GLY A 185 -1.49 0.44 0.66
C GLY A 185 -0.44 -0.51 1.25
N THR A 186 -0.94 -1.53 1.93
CA THR A 186 -0.12 -2.61 2.50
C THR A 186 0.62 -3.36 1.40
N ALA A 187 1.90 -3.66 1.65
CA ALA A 187 2.75 -4.45 0.77
C ALA A 187 2.99 -3.82 -0.62
N SER A 188 2.93 -2.50 -0.73
CA SER A 188 3.14 -1.77 -1.98
C SER A 188 3.90 -0.45 -1.81
N THR A 189 4.23 0.19 -2.96
CA THR A 189 4.80 1.54 -3.01
C THR A 189 3.83 2.46 -3.76
N GLY A 190 3.96 3.77 -3.60
CA GLY A 190 3.08 4.73 -4.27
C GLY A 190 3.15 4.59 -5.79
N GLY A 191 4.36 4.41 -6.33
CA GLY A 191 4.54 4.19 -7.76
C GLY A 191 3.79 2.95 -8.28
N SER A 192 3.91 1.80 -7.61
CA SER A 192 3.25 0.57 -8.07
C SER A 192 1.74 0.68 -7.97
N ASN A 193 1.21 1.27 -6.89
CA ASN A 193 -0.25 1.40 -6.71
C ASN A 193 -0.91 2.34 -7.69
N PHE A 194 -0.31 3.50 -7.99
CA PHE A 194 -1.06 4.58 -8.62
C PHE A 194 -0.65 4.89 -10.06
N LEU A 195 0.58 4.55 -10.47
CA LEU A 195 1.00 4.80 -11.86
C LEU A 195 0.09 4.20 -12.93
N PRO A 196 -0.45 2.97 -12.79
CA PRO A 196 -1.31 2.43 -13.84
C PRO A 196 -2.72 3.03 -13.83
N ASN A 197 -3.19 3.66 -12.75
CA ASN A 197 -4.59 4.08 -12.59
C ASN A 197 -4.75 5.60 -12.36
N LEU A 198 -5.06 6.07 -11.15
CA LEU A 198 -5.29 7.49 -10.85
C LEU A 198 -4.07 8.35 -11.18
N GLY A 199 -2.85 7.85 -10.98
CA GLY A 199 -1.62 8.54 -11.37
C GLY A 199 -1.54 8.79 -12.88
N LYS A 200 -1.97 7.83 -13.71
CA LYS A 200 -2.10 8.01 -15.16
C LYS A 200 -3.19 9.01 -15.52
N VAL A 201 -4.33 8.93 -14.85
CA VAL A 201 -5.49 9.82 -15.08
C VAL A 201 -5.20 11.27 -14.71
N PHE A 202 -4.46 11.50 -13.63
CA PHE A 202 -4.11 12.82 -13.12
C PHE A 202 -2.87 13.41 -13.79
N LYS A 203 -2.10 12.58 -14.51
CA LYS A 203 -0.89 13.02 -15.21
C LYS A 203 -1.21 14.18 -16.15
N ALA A 204 -0.49 15.29 -15.99
CA ALA A 204 -0.68 16.53 -16.75
C ALA A 204 -2.09 17.13 -16.65
N SER A 205 -2.85 16.79 -15.62
CA SER A 205 -4.12 17.45 -15.32
C SER A 205 -3.89 18.88 -14.81
N THR A 206 -4.94 19.70 -14.82
CA THR A 206 -4.91 21.07 -14.28
C THR A 206 -5.30 21.15 -12.81
N TYR A 207 -5.71 20.04 -12.19
CA TYR A 207 -6.29 20.00 -10.85
C TYR A 207 -5.44 19.21 -9.83
N ALA A 208 -4.60 18.29 -10.29
CA ALA A 208 -3.74 17.48 -9.43
C ALA A 208 -2.36 17.27 -10.07
N ASP A 209 -1.32 17.47 -9.26
CA ASP A 209 0.08 17.30 -9.63
C ASP A 209 0.70 16.15 -8.81
N PRO A 210 0.75 14.92 -9.36
CA PRO A 210 1.09 13.72 -8.61
C PRO A 210 2.50 13.70 -8.03
N VAL A 211 2.61 13.29 -6.76
CA VAL A 211 3.83 12.77 -6.14
C VAL A 211 3.52 11.45 -5.47
N TYR A 212 4.47 10.52 -5.47
CA TYR A 212 4.25 9.15 -5.04
C TYR A 212 5.06 8.87 -3.79
N LEU A 213 4.40 8.46 -2.70
CA LEU A 213 5.09 8.10 -1.47
C LEU A 213 5.49 6.63 -1.52
N ASN A 214 6.77 6.33 -1.51
CA ASN A 214 7.31 4.97 -1.48
C ASN A 214 7.82 4.69 -0.06
N ILE A 215 6.89 4.42 0.86
CA ILE A 215 7.20 4.10 2.25
C ILE A 215 8.13 2.88 2.29
N PRO A 216 9.24 2.90 3.05
CA PRO A 216 10.16 1.78 3.15
C PRO A 216 9.48 0.46 3.51
N ASN A 217 10.10 -0.65 3.12
CA ASN A 217 9.60 -2.01 3.33
C ASN A 217 8.16 -2.22 2.83
N ASN A 218 7.75 -1.48 1.79
CA ASN A 218 6.43 -1.58 1.17
C ASN A 218 5.28 -1.42 2.17
N GLN A 219 5.42 -0.49 3.13
CA GLN A 219 4.39 -0.18 4.13
C GLN A 219 4.06 -1.36 5.08
N LEU A 220 4.98 -2.32 5.25
CA LEU A 220 4.79 -3.48 6.13
C LEU A 220 5.30 -3.26 7.57
N ASP A 221 6.07 -2.19 7.80
CA ASP A 221 6.50 -1.78 9.14
C ASP A 221 5.35 -1.22 9.99
N ASP A 222 5.62 -0.89 11.26
CA ASP A 222 4.67 -0.26 12.19
C ASP A 222 3.95 0.94 11.53
N LEU A 223 2.62 0.90 11.44
CA LEU A 223 1.78 1.94 10.85
C LEU A 223 2.01 3.31 11.49
N GLN A 224 2.40 3.35 12.77
CA GLN A 224 2.76 4.60 13.46
C GLN A 224 4.04 5.23 12.90
N ILE A 225 4.96 4.41 12.36
CA ILE A 225 6.15 4.84 11.63
C ILE A 225 5.80 5.17 10.18
N ASN A 226 4.98 4.35 9.50
CA ASN A 226 4.54 4.64 8.13
C ASN A 226 3.84 6.01 8.03
N SER A 227 3.00 6.32 9.01
CA SER A 227 2.32 7.61 9.16
C SER A 227 3.28 8.81 9.29
N GLU A 228 4.51 8.62 9.79
CA GLU A 228 5.53 9.68 9.83
C GLU A 228 5.91 10.13 8.43
N PHE A 229 6.01 9.19 7.47
CA PHE A 229 6.30 9.51 6.08
C PHE A 229 5.17 10.33 5.44
N VAL A 230 3.91 10.03 5.77
CA VAL A 230 2.75 10.79 5.28
C VAL A 230 2.74 12.20 5.87
N ALA A 231 2.92 12.34 7.18
CA ALA A 231 2.98 13.64 7.85
C ALA A 231 4.12 14.51 7.30
N TYR A 232 5.29 13.92 7.09
CA TYR A 232 6.43 14.61 6.50
C TYR A 232 6.16 14.99 5.05
N ALA A 233 5.61 14.09 4.23
CA ALA A 233 5.31 14.35 2.82
C ALA A 233 4.32 15.50 2.66
N ILE A 234 3.22 15.53 3.43
CA ILE A 234 2.24 16.64 3.40
C ILE A 234 2.92 17.98 3.66
N ASN A 235 3.68 18.05 4.75
CA ASN A 235 4.36 19.28 5.16
C ASN A 235 5.46 19.70 4.19
N TYR A 236 6.29 18.76 3.73
CA TYR A 236 7.41 18.99 2.82
C TYR A 236 6.93 19.41 1.42
N ILE A 237 5.99 18.67 0.83
CA ILE A 237 5.44 18.95 -0.51
C ILE A 237 4.75 20.31 -0.54
N SER A 238 3.97 20.65 0.49
CA SER A 238 3.38 21.99 0.63
C SER A 238 4.47 23.07 0.66
N ALA A 239 5.49 22.91 1.52
CA ALA A 239 6.56 23.88 1.67
C ALA A 239 7.34 24.13 0.36
N ILE A 240 7.74 23.06 -0.34
CA ILE A 240 8.48 23.19 -1.61
C ILE A 240 7.61 23.65 -2.77
N SER A 241 6.28 23.63 -2.62
CA SER A 241 5.31 24.09 -3.61
C SER A 241 4.81 25.50 -3.33
N GLY A 242 5.61 26.32 -2.62
CA GLY A 242 5.25 27.70 -2.31
C GLY A 242 4.12 27.83 -1.28
N HIS A 243 4.08 26.91 -0.30
CA HIS A 243 3.06 26.85 0.75
C HIS A 243 1.64 26.66 0.24
N LYS A 244 1.49 26.04 -0.92
CA LYS A 244 0.18 25.61 -1.42
C LYS A 244 -0.33 24.45 -0.59
N ASN A 245 -1.64 24.43 -0.35
CA ASN A 245 -2.29 23.25 0.20
C ASN A 245 -2.12 22.08 -0.78
N VAL A 246 -2.03 20.89 -0.22
CA VAL A 246 -1.94 19.63 -0.97
C VAL A 246 -3.28 18.91 -0.91
N SER A 247 -3.54 18.03 -1.85
CA SER A 247 -4.53 16.97 -1.70
C SER A 247 -3.81 15.64 -1.45
N ALA A 248 -4.49 14.68 -0.84
CA ALA A 248 -3.99 13.33 -0.65
C ALA A 248 -4.96 12.32 -1.26
N VAL A 249 -4.42 11.32 -1.95
CA VAL A 249 -5.16 10.15 -2.39
C VAL A 249 -4.50 8.93 -1.78
N SER A 250 -5.28 8.15 -1.05
CA SER A 250 -4.81 6.97 -0.33
C SER A 250 -5.53 5.73 -0.81
N TRP A 251 -4.85 4.59 -0.72
CA TRP A 251 -5.42 3.27 -0.96
C TRP A 251 -5.16 2.37 0.25
N SER A 252 -6.13 1.54 0.63
CA SER A 252 -5.94 0.53 1.69
C SER A 252 -5.40 1.17 2.99
N ALA A 253 -4.37 0.58 3.61
CA ALA A 253 -3.68 1.09 4.80
C ALA A 253 -3.16 2.53 4.67
N GLY A 254 -2.99 3.07 3.46
CA GLY A 254 -2.67 4.48 3.28
C GLY A 254 -3.75 5.40 3.87
N SER A 255 -4.98 4.91 3.97
CA SER A 255 -6.10 5.61 4.61
C SER A 255 -5.86 5.78 6.12
N ILE A 256 -5.40 4.71 6.78
CA ILE A 256 -4.98 4.72 8.17
C ILE A 256 -3.79 5.65 8.36
N ASP A 257 -2.75 5.49 7.54
CA ASP A 257 -1.50 6.26 7.68
C ASP A 257 -1.76 7.76 7.55
N THR A 258 -2.65 8.14 6.64
CA THR A 258 -3.03 9.55 6.42
C THR A 258 -3.84 10.11 7.59
N VAL A 259 -4.80 9.35 8.14
CA VAL A 259 -5.59 9.83 9.28
C VAL A 259 -4.77 9.87 10.57
N TRP A 260 -3.89 8.89 10.81
CA TRP A 260 -2.97 8.91 11.93
C TRP A 260 -2.01 10.11 11.85
N ALA A 261 -1.50 10.41 10.65
CA ALA A 261 -0.71 11.63 10.40
C ALA A 261 -1.50 12.90 10.72
N HIS A 262 -2.77 13.01 10.31
CA HIS A 262 -3.62 14.17 10.64
C HIS A 262 -3.88 14.31 12.14
N GLN A 263 -4.14 13.19 12.82
CA GLN A 263 -4.46 13.15 14.24
C GLN A 263 -3.28 13.56 15.12
N TYR A 264 -2.08 13.06 14.82
CA TYR A 264 -0.90 13.23 15.67
C TYR A 264 0.12 14.25 15.16
N CYS A 265 0.00 14.69 13.91
CA CYS A 265 0.69 15.87 13.37
C CYS A 265 -0.34 16.90 12.86
N PRO A 266 -1.02 17.63 13.77
CA PRO A 266 -2.11 18.54 13.39
C PRO A 266 -1.69 19.66 12.42
N SER A 267 -0.38 19.94 12.30
CA SER A 267 0.12 20.90 11.30
C SER A 267 -0.17 20.50 9.85
N THR A 268 -0.52 19.23 9.61
CA THR A 268 -0.93 18.71 8.30
C THR A 268 -2.37 19.11 7.95
N VAL A 269 -3.28 19.17 8.93
CA VAL A 269 -4.71 19.41 8.71
C VAL A 269 -4.97 20.74 8.00
N GLY A 270 -4.33 21.83 8.45
CA GLY A 270 -4.53 23.16 7.88
C GLY A 270 -3.97 23.36 6.47
N ILE A 271 -3.22 22.39 5.93
CA ILE A 271 -2.62 22.47 4.59
C ILE A 271 -3.03 21.31 3.68
N THR A 272 -3.97 20.47 4.11
CA THR A 272 -4.56 19.43 3.26
C THR A 272 -5.95 19.87 2.86
N SER A 273 -6.16 20.12 1.56
CA SER A 273 -7.45 20.54 1.01
C SER A 273 -8.44 19.38 0.97
N ASP A 274 -7.99 18.20 0.52
CA ASP A 274 -8.86 17.06 0.28
C ASP A 274 -8.14 15.75 0.60
N LEU A 275 -8.89 14.78 1.11
CA LEU A 275 -8.48 13.40 1.24
C LEU A 275 -9.45 12.51 0.45
N VAL A 276 -8.96 11.87 -0.61
CA VAL A 276 -9.66 10.77 -1.27
C VAL A 276 -9.11 9.45 -0.73
N SER A 277 -9.98 8.62 -0.16
CA SER A 277 -9.65 7.37 0.49
C SER A 277 -10.31 6.22 -0.26
N ILE A 278 -9.52 5.43 -0.98
CA ILE A 278 -9.99 4.34 -1.83
C ILE A 278 -9.77 3.01 -1.12
N SER A 279 -10.82 2.22 -0.95
CA SER A 279 -10.80 0.93 -0.26
C SER A 279 -10.14 1.03 1.12
N GLY A 280 -10.48 2.09 1.86
CA GLY A 280 -9.87 2.35 3.17
C GLY A 280 -10.28 1.34 4.23
N ASP A 281 -9.45 1.21 5.25
CA ASP A 281 -9.57 0.26 6.35
C ASP A 281 -9.43 0.96 7.71
N ARG A 282 -10.10 2.11 7.90
CA ARG A 282 -10.00 2.93 9.11
C ARG A 282 -10.55 2.26 10.38
N HIS A 283 -11.20 1.12 10.23
CA HIS A 283 -11.59 0.23 11.33
C HIS A 283 -10.86 -1.12 11.26
N GLY A 284 -9.76 -1.21 10.53
CA GLY A 284 -9.06 -2.46 10.24
C GLY A 284 -9.93 -3.43 9.44
N THR A 285 -9.62 -4.70 9.51
CA THR A 285 -10.34 -5.77 8.82
C THR A 285 -10.44 -7.02 9.69
N VAL A 286 -11.58 -7.72 9.60
CA VAL A 286 -11.73 -9.05 10.22
C VAL A 286 -10.99 -10.14 9.43
N LEU A 287 -10.50 -9.82 8.23
CA LEU A 287 -9.82 -10.74 7.31
C LEU A 287 -8.29 -10.62 7.34
N ALA A 288 -7.70 -9.88 8.29
CA ALA A 288 -6.23 -9.74 8.38
C ALA A 288 -5.52 -11.09 8.59
N TYR A 289 -6.22 -12.11 9.09
CA TYR A 289 -5.72 -13.49 9.18
C TYR A 289 -5.39 -14.10 7.81
N LEU A 290 -5.98 -13.60 6.71
CA LEU A 290 -5.65 -14.04 5.36
C LEU A 290 -4.20 -13.72 4.99
N LEU A 291 -3.64 -12.64 5.53
CA LEU A 291 -2.27 -12.19 5.32
C LEU A 291 -1.31 -12.63 6.44
N SER A 292 -1.85 -13.11 7.57
CA SER A 292 -1.11 -13.53 8.75
C SER A 292 -1.74 -14.77 9.41
N PRO A 293 -1.88 -15.87 8.67
CA PRO A 293 -2.49 -17.08 9.20
C PRO A 293 -1.69 -17.59 10.40
N ASP A 294 -2.40 -18.08 11.42
CA ASP A 294 -1.85 -18.58 12.69
C ASP A 294 -1.08 -17.58 13.58
N PHE A 295 -1.17 -16.27 13.33
CA PHE A 295 -0.70 -15.27 14.31
C PHE A 295 -1.42 -15.46 15.67
N PRO A 296 -0.70 -15.40 16.83
CA PRO A 296 0.70 -15.07 17.03
C PRO A 296 1.69 -16.25 17.01
N LYS A 297 1.25 -17.47 16.69
CA LYS A 297 2.14 -18.65 16.61
C LYS A 297 3.15 -18.50 15.47
N VAL A 298 2.71 -17.93 14.35
CA VAL A 298 3.55 -17.55 13.21
C VAL A 298 3.75 -16.03 13.25
N PRO A 299 5.00 -15.52 13.28
CA PRO A 299 5.28 -14.10 13.20
C PRO A 299 4.74 -13.47 11.90
N ALA A 300 4.22 -12.25 11.99
CA ALA A 300 3.65 -11.51 10.87
C ALA A 300 4.22 -10.09 10.76
N ALA A 301 3.95 -9.39 9.67
CA ALA A 301 4.37 -8.00 9.52
C ALA A 301 3.60 -7.10 10.51
N PRO A 302 4.26 -6.14 11.18
CA PRO A 302 3.63 -5.16 12.06
C PRO A 302 2.36 -4.53 11.50
N ALA A 303 2.41 -4.04 10.25
CA ALA A 303 1.26 -3.38 9.63
C ALA A 303 0.03 -4.29 9.52
N ILE A 304 0.22 -5.57 9.21
CA ILE A 304 -0.87 -6.55 9.07
C ILE A 304 -1.54 -6.80 10.43
N ILE A 305 -0.74 -6.91 11.49
CA ILE A 305 -1.25 -7.11 12.86
C ILE A 305 -2.05 -5.87 13.29
N GLN A 306 -1.51 -4.68 13.02
CA GLN A 306 -2.17 -3.42 13.36
C GLN A 306 -3.43 -3.16 12.53
N GLN A 307 -3.58 -3.74 11.35
CA GLN A 307 -4.80 -3.68 10.53
C GLN A 307 -5.89 -4.67 10.99
N GLN A 308 -5.66 -5.52 11.98
CA GLN A 308 -6.73 -6.34 12.54
C GLN A 308 -7.84 -5.45 13.13
N TYR A 309 -9.10 -5.82 12.89
CA TYR A 309 -10.28 -5.00 13.25
C TYR A 309 -10.28 -4.51 14.71
N ASN A 310 -9.83 -5.36 15.63
CA ASN A 310 -9.77 -5.09 17.08
C ASN A 310 -8.34 -4.87 17.59
N SER A 311 -7.38 -4.52 16.72
CA SER A 311 -6.01 -4.24 17.16
C SER A 311 -5.98 -3.06 18.15
N LYS A 312 -4.95 -3.01 19.00
CA LYS A 312 -4.76 -1.90 19.92
C LYS A 312 -4.54 -0.60 19.16
N PHE A 313 -3.87 -0.66 18.01
CA PHE A 313 -3.62 0.45 17.11
C PHE A 313 -4.93 1.02 16.53
N ILE A 314 -5.80 0.20 15.93
CA ILE A 314 -7.09 0.66 15.38
C ILE A 314 -7.97 1.21 16.49
N SER A 315 -8.01 0.53 17.63
CA SER A 315 -8.78 0.98 18.78
C SER A 315 -8.28 2.34 19.30
N THR A 316 -6.96 2.56 19.33
CA THR A 316 -6.34 3.84 19.70
C THR A 316 -6.64 4.94 18.68
N LEU A 317 -6.47 4.66 17.38
CA LEU A 317 -6.78 5.58 16.28
C LEU A 317 -8.22 6.08 16.42
N ARG A 318 -9.17 5.16 16.53
CA ARG A 318 -10.60 5.48 16.56
C ARG A 318 -10.99 6.22 17.83
N ASN A 319 -10.48 5.81 18.99
CA ASN A 319 -10.78 6.44 20.27
C ASN A 319 -10.24 7.89 20.36
N GLY A 320 -9.11 8.18 19.72
CA GLY A 320 -8.61 9.56 19.60
C GLY A 320 -9.29 10.40 18.50
N GLY A 321 -10.36 9.88 17.88
CA GLY A 321 -11.19 10.61 16.91
C GLY A 321 -10.85 10.36 15.44
N GLY A 322 -10.05 9.33 15.14
CA GLY A 322 -9.68 8.90 13.79
C GLY A 322 -10.83 8.31 12.96
N ALA A 323 -11.96 7.97 13.60
CA ALA A 323 -13.16 7.54 12.87
C ALA A 323 -13.85 8.69 12.11
N SER A 324 -13.60 9.95 12.53
CA SER A 324 -14.15 11.14 11.88
C SER A 324 -13.12 11.84 11.00
N ALA A 325 -13.56 12.46 9.91
CA ALA A 325 -12.76 13.27 9.02
C ALA A 325 -12.03 14.41 9.78
N TYR A 326 -10.77 14.68 9.39
CA TYR A 326 -10.00 15.85 9.83
C TYR A 326 -9.98 16.96 8.77
N VAL A 327 -10.16 16.59 7.51
CA VAL A 327 -10.21 17.44 6.32
C VAL A 327 -11.36 16.94 5.43
N PRO A 328 -11.86 17.72 4.46
CA PRO A 328 -12.81 17.23 3.47
C PRO A 328 -12.41 15.85 2.94
N THR A 329 -13.25 14.84 3.19
CA THR A 329 -12.89 13.44 2.92
C THR A 329 -13.91 12.76 2.01
N THR A 330 -13.44 12.21 0.90
CA THR A 330 -14.22 11.29 0.06
C THR A 330 -13.75 9.88 0.29
N SER A 331 -14.59 9.02 0.85
CA SER A 331 -14.32 7.60 1.02
C SER A 331 -15.04 6.80 -0.04
N ILE A 332 -14.35 5.88 -0.70
CA ILE A 332 -14.89 5.10 -1.83
C ILE A 332 -14.53 3.63 -1.61
N TYR A 333 -15.52 2.75 -1.62
CA TYR A 333 -15.32 1.34 -1.29
C TYR A 333 -16.33 0.43 -2.01
N SER A 334 -16.01 -0.86 -2.04
CA SER A 334 -16.82 -1.90 -2.69
C SER A 334 -17.25 -2.94 -1.66
N ILE A 335 -18.50 -3.39 -1.72
CA ILE A 335 -18.98 -4.49 -0.85
C ILE A 335 -18.27 -5.81 -1.15
N PHE A 336 -17.62 -5.92 -2.32
CA PHE A 336 -16.89 -7.10 -2.76
C PHE A 336 -15.39 -7.06 -2.44
N ASP A 337 -14.95 -6.11 -1.62
CA ASP A 337 -13.57 -6.03 -1.15
C ASP A 337 -13.17 -7.34 -0.44
N GLN A 338 -12.18 -8.04 -1.00
CA GLN A 338 -11.72 -9.35 -0.54
C GLN A 338 -10.64 -9.27 0.56
N ILE A 339 -10.17 -8.06 0.90
CA ILE A 339 -9.11 -7.83 1.89
C ILE A 339 -9.66 -7.15 3.12
N VAL A 340 -10.53 -6.16 2.93
CA VAL A 340 -11.12 -5.38 4.01
C VAL A 340 -12.58 -5.77 4.17
N GLN A 341 -12.92 -6.28 5.35
CA GLN A 341 -14.32 -6.49 5.74
C GLN A 341 -14.55 -6.10 7.21
N PRO A 342 -15.75 -5.61 7.56
CA PRO A 342 -16.87 -5.29 6.67
C PRO A 342 -16.61 -4.10 5.73
N GLN A 343 -17.17 -4.10 4.51
CA GLN A 343 -17.16 -2.96 3.57
C GLN A 343 -18.55 -2.63 3.00
N ALA A 344 -19.59 -2.72 3.85
CA ALA A 344 -20.96 -2.39 3.47
C ALA A 344 -21.64 -1.50 4.50
N GLY A 345 -22.46 -0.57 4.02
CA GLY A 345 -23.25 0.36 4.83
C GLY A 345 -22.39 1.24 5.75
N THR A 346 -22.99 1.66 6.86
CA THR A 346 -22.31 2.50 7.88
C THR A 346 -21.32 1.72 8.74
N ASP A 347 -21.36 0.39 8.68
CA ASP A 347 -20.43 -0.50 9.39
C ASP A 347 -19.16 -0.75 8.59
N ALA A 348 -19.10 -0.32 7.31
CA ALA A 348 -17.92 -0.44 6.47
C ALA A 348 -16.69 0.15 7.15
N SER A 349 -15.56 -0.56 7.07
CA SER A 349 -14.29 -0.10 7.63
C SER A 349 -13.81 1.20 6.97
N ALA A 350 -14.13 1.39 5.69
CA ALA A 350 -13.89 2.63 4.97
C ALA A 350 -14.81 3.80 5.40
N PHE A 351 -15.90 3.55 6.14
CA PHE A 351 -16.88 4.59 6.46
C PHE A 351 -16.28 5.69 7.34
N VAL A 352 -16.44 6.93 6.90
CA VAL A 352 -15.90 8.13 7.54
C VAL A 352 -17.03 8.93 8.16
N GLN A 353 -16.93 9.19 9.45
CA GLN A 353 -17.83 10.08 10.17
C GLN A 353 -17.41 11.55 9.98
N ASP A 354 -18.28 12.50 10.34
CA ASP A 354 -17.96 13.93 10.25
C ASP A 354 -18.29 14.70 11.54
N ALA A 355 -17.76 14.23 12.69
CA ALA A 355 -17.96 14.93 13.96
C ALA A 355 -17.36 16.35 13.98
N ARG A 356 -16.49 16.69 13.03
CA ARG A 356 -15.82 17.99 12.92
C ARG A 356 -16.51 18.96 11.96
N GLY A 357 -17.51 18.52 11.20
CA GLY A 357 -18.21 19.33 10.20
C GLY A 357 -17.30 19.83 9.07
N VAL A 358 -16.28 19.03 8.71
CA VAL A 358 -15.34 19.35 7.62
C VAL A 358 -15.81 18.84 6.27
N GLY A 359 -16.88 18.02 6.25
CA GLY A 359 -17.40 17.35 5.07
C GLY A 359 -16.84 15.95 4.92
N ALA A 360 -17.74 14.96 4.90
CA ALA A 360 -17.41 13.58 4.52
C ALA A 360 -18.46 13.03 3.54
N THR A 361 -18.00 12.47 2.43
CA THR A 361 -18.83 11.70 1.50
C THR A 361 -18.36 10.26 1.49
N ASN A 362 -19.28 9.33 1.77
CA ASN A 362 -19.03 7.89 1.72
C ASN A 362 -19.74 7.30 0.50
N ILE A 363 -18.96 6.76 -0.43
CA ILE A 363 -19.42 6.20 -1.69
C ILE A 363 -19.20 4.69 -1.63
N GLU A 364 -20.25 3.97 -1.24
CA GLU A 364 -20.33 2.55 -1.53
C GLU A 364 -20.69 2.39 -3.01
N ILE A 365 -19.82 1.76 -3.77
CA ILE A 365 -19.98 1.61 -5.23
C ILE A 365 -21.33 0.97 -5.54
N GLN A 366 -21.69 -0.14 -4.87
CA GLN A 366 -22.87 -0.92 -5.21
C GLN A 366 -24.19 -0.26 -4.81
N SER A 367 -24.16 0.66 -3.84
CA SER A 367 -25.31 1.51 -3.52
C SER A 367 -25.49 2.67 -4.51
N THR A 368 -24.43 3.09 -5.19
CA THR A 368 -24.46 4.22 -6.14
C THR A 368 -24.66 3.75 -7.59
N CYS A 369 -23.86 2.77 -8.02
CA CYS A 369 -24.02 2.02 -9.25
C CYS A 369 -24.47 0.61 -8.88
N THR A 370 -25.71 0.24 -9.22
CA THR A 370 -26.29 -1.06 -8.84
C THR A 370 -25.52 -2.22 -9.46
N LEU A 371 -25.70 -3.44 -8.94
CA LEU A 371 -25.10 -4.67 -9.49
C LEU A 371 -25.46 -4.97 -10.95
N LEU A 372 -26.51 -4.32 -11.48
CA LEU A 372 -26.93 -4.43 -12.88
C LEU A 372 -26.18 -3.47 -13.81
N GLN A 373 -25.42 -2.53 -13.24
CA GLN A 373 -24.66 -1.54 -13.97
C GLN A 373 -23.17 -1.95 -13.98
N PRO A 374 -22.45 -1.77 -15.09
CA PRO A 374 -21.04 -2.13 -15.23
C PRO A 374 -20.14 -1.67 -14.08
N ALA A 375 -20.23 -0.40 -13.68
CA ALA A 375 -19.42 0.16 -12.58
C ALA A 375 -19.79 -0.39 -11.19
N GLY A 376 -20.96 -1.03 -11.08
CA GLY A 376 -21.49 -1.64 -9.86
C GLY A 376 -21.26 -3.14 -9.75
N THR A 377 -20.57 -3.74 -10.73
CA THR A 377 -20.23 -5.18 -10.71
C THR A 377 -19.19 -5.49 -9.61
N LEU A 378 -18.54 -6.65 -9.70
CA LEU A 378 -17.56 -7.06 -8.69
C LEU A 378 -16.27 -6.26 -8.87
N TYR A 379 -15.98 -5.38 -7.92
CA TYR A 379 -14.67 -4.73 -7.79
C TYR A 379 -14.01 -5.21 -6.51
N ALA A 380 -12.88 -5.88 -6.68
CA ALA A 380 -11.95 -6.25 -5.62
C ALA A 380 -11.33 -5.00 -4.96
N HIS A 381 -10.54 -5.20 -3.89
CA HIS A 381 -9.88 -4.17 -3.08
C HIS A 381 -9.05 -3.19 -3.93
N GLU A 382 -8.21 -3.73 -4.79
CA GLU A 382 -7.41 -3.08 -5.84
C GLU A 382 -8.27 -2.60 -7.00
N GLY A 383 -9.36 -3.31 -7.31
CA GLY A 383 -10.23 -3.03 -8.44
C GLY A 383 -10.90 -1.66 -8.37
N VAL A 384 -11.15 -1.16 -7.16
CA VAL A 384 -11.69 0.19 -6.95
C VAL A 384 -10.79 1.28 -7.55
N LEU A 385 -9.47 1.05 -7.68
CA LEU A 385 -8.53 2.04 -8.24
C LEU A 385 -8.75 2.34 -9.72
N TYR A 386 -9.33 1.42 -10.50
CA TYR A 386 -9.68 1.66 -11.91
C TYR A 386 -11.18 1.88 -12.14
N ASN A 387 -12.01 1.71 -11.10
CA ASN A 387 -13.46 1.88 -11.18
C ASN A 387 -13.84 3.28 -11.66
N SER A 388 -14.75 3.36 -12.63
CA SER A 388 -15.17 4.62 -13.26
C SER A 388 -15.80 5.60 -12.27
N LEU A 389 -16.66 5.13 -11.36
CA LEU A 389 -17.26 5.95 -10.31
C LEU A 389 -16.20 6.44 -9.31
N ALA A 390 -15.27 5.57 -8.93
CA ALA A 390 -14.21 5.93 -7.99
C ALA A 390 -13.32 7.06 -8.55
N ILE A 391 -12.91 6.94 -9.81
CA ILE A 391 -12.09 7.96 -10.47
C ILE A 391 -12.88 9.25 -10.70
N ALA A 392 -14.16 9.15 -11.11
CA ALA A 392 -15.01 10.33 -11.27
C ALA A 392 -15.20 11.09 -9.95
N ALA A 393 -15.45 10.38 -8.85
CA ALA A 393 -15.57 10.98 -7.52
C ALA A 393 -14.24 11.58 -7.03
N ALA A 394 -13.11 10.91 -7.29
CA ALA A 394 -11.80 11.46 -6.96
C ALA A 394 -11.54 12.78 -7.71
N ILE A 395 -11.89 12.86 -9.00
CA ILE A 395 -11.75 14.09 -9.79
C ILE A 395 -12.70 15.17 -9.27
N ASP A 396 -13.94 14.82 -8.97
CA ASP A 396 -14.93 15.77 -8.45
C ASP A 396 -14.46 16.39 -7.12
N ALA A 397 -13.97 15.57 -6.19
CA ALA A 397 -13.39 16.05 -4.92
C ALA A 397 -12.21 16.99 -5.16
N LEU A 398 -11.31 16.67 -6.09
CA LEU A 398 -10.10 17.47 -6.32
C LEU A 398 -10.37 18.77 -7.12
N THR A 399 -11.54 18.91 -7.73
CA THR A 399 -11.91 20.06 -8.57
C THR A 399 -12.91 21.01 -7.93
N HIS A 400 -13.45 20.66 -6.75
CA HIS A 400 -14.43 21.46 -6.01
C HIS A 400 -14.01 21.67 -4.56
N ASP A 401 -14.68 22.60 -3.88
CA ASP A 401 -14.52 22.75 -2.43
C ASP A 401 -15.34 21.65 -1.72
N GLY A 402 -14.72 20.98 -0.75
CA GLY A 402 -15.35 19.91 0.01
C GLY A 402 -15.16 18.52 -0.66
N PRO A 403 -15.69 17.45 -0.04
CA PRO A 403 -15.61 16.12 -0.62
C PRO A 403 -16.42 16.01 -1.92
N ALA A 404 -16.29 14.86 -2.59
CA ALA A 404 -17.06 14.56 -3.78
C ALA A 404 -18.56 14.68 -3.51
N ASP A 405 -19.31 15.11 -4.52
CA ASP A 405 -20.76 15.21 -4.48
C ASP A 405 -21.32 14.47 -5.69
N LEU A 406 -22.06 13.39 -5.42
CA LEU A 406 -22.64 12.56 -6.46
C LEU A 406 -23.63 13.34 -7.36
N SER A 407 -24.18 14.47 -6.90
CA SER A 407 -25.04 15.33 -7.72
C SER A 407 -24.29 16.09 -8.82
N ARG A 408 -22.96 16.23 -8.71
CA ARG A 408 -22.08 16.84 -9.73
C ARG A 408 -21.59 15.85 -10.78
N ILE A 409 -21.85 14.55 -10.57
CA ILE A 409 -21.36 13.47 -11.42
C ILE A 409 -22.52 12.94 -12.28
N ASP A 410 -22.29 12.77 -13.59
CA ASP A 410 -23.25 12.11 -14.48
C ASP A 410 -23.25 10.59 -14.22
N LEU A 411 -23.96 10.16 -13.17
CA LEU A 411 -24.09 8.75 -12.80
C LEU A 411 -24.73 7.91 -13.90
N GLY A 412 -25.55 8.52 -14.78
CA GLY A 412 -26.16 7.82 -15.91
C GLY A 412 -25.13 7.29 -16.90
N THR A 413 -24.09 8.08 -17.17
CA THR A 413 -22.95 7.66 -18.00
C THR A 413 -21.90 6.90 -17.20
N ILE A 414 -21.49 7.42 -16.04
CA ILE A 414 -20.38 6.85 -15.27
C ILE A 414 -20.68 5.42 -14.82
N CYS A 415 -21.89 5.14 -14.34
CA CYS A 415 -22.22 3.77 -13.93
C CYS A 415 -22.25 2.75 -15.09
N GLN A 416 -22.30 3.21 -16.35
CA GLN A 416 -22.26 2.35 -17.53
C GLN A 416 -20.84 2.02 -18.01
N GLN A 417 -19.82 2.53 -17.32
CA GLN A 417 -18.42 2.30 -17.65
C GLN A 417 -17.79 1.34 -16.66
N ILE A 418 -17.11 0.32 -17.17
CA ILE A 418 -16.41 -0.68 -16.35
C ILE A 418 -15.16 -0.10 -15.69
N ALA A 419 -14.39 0.68 -16.44
CA ALA A 419 -13.23 1.39 -15.94
C ALA A 419 -13.28 2.81 -16.48
N ASP A 420 -12.51 3.71 -15.88
CA ASP A 420 -12.35 5.04 -16.48
C ASP A 420 -11.83 4.92 -17.93
N PRO A 421 -12.43 5.63 -18.90
CA PRO A 421 -12.11 5.46 -20.32
C PRO A 421 -10.68 5.89 -20.70
N ARG A 422 -9.94 6.55 -19.81
CA ARG A 422 -8.51 6.88 -20.00
C ARG A 422 -7.59 5.70 -19.65
N LEU A 423 -8.13 4.64 -19.04
CA LEU A 423 -7.41 3.43 -18.70
C LEU A 423 -7.58 2.37 -19.79
N SER A 424 -6.47 1.75 -20.14
CA SER A 424 -6.37 0.63 -21.07
C SER A 424 -6.47 -0.69 -20.31
N LEU A 425 -6.64 -1.80 -21.03
CA LEU A 425 -6.61 -3.12 -20.43
C LEU A 425 -5.28 -3.41 -19.71
N ALA A 426 -4.15 -2.92 -20.24
CA ALA A 426 -2.85 -3.09 -19.59
C ALA A 426 -2.78 -2.38 -18.23
N ASP A 427 -3.48 -1.26 -18.08
CA ASP A 427 -3.56 -0.51 -16.82
C ASP A 427 -4.41 -1.25 -15.78
N VAL A 428 -5.53 -1.82 -16.22
CA VAL A 428 -6.39 -2.66 -15.36
C VAL A 428 -5.62 -3.90 -14.91
N LEU A 429 -4.98 -4.63 -15.84
CA LEU A 429 -4.14 -5.79 -15.51
C LEU A 429 -2.99 -5.42 -14.56
N ALA A 430 -2.35 -4.27 -14.75
CA ALA A 430 -1.29 -3.81 -13.85
C ALA A 430 -1.81 -3.47 -12.44
N THR A 431 -3.08 -3.03 -12.34
CA THR A 431 -3.74 -2.78 -11.05
C THR A 431 -4.16 -4.09 -10.38
N GLU A 432 -4.70 -5.06 -11.11
CA GLU A 432 -5.04 -6.40 -10.58
C GLU A 432 -3.79 -7.16 -10.13
N ALA A 433 -2.65 -6.95 -10.79
CA ALA A 433 -1.36 -7.51 -10.39
C ALA A 433 -0.87 -7.04 -9.00
N LEU A 434 -1.48 -6.01 -8.40
CA LEU A 434 -1.11 -5.54 -7.06
C LEU A 434 -1.27 -6.61 -5.98
N ILE A 435 -2.27 -7.49 -6.07
CA ILE A 435 -2.49 -8.56 -5.08
C ILE A 435 -1.40 -9.66 -5.17
N PRO A 436 -1.08 -10.22 -6.35
CA PRO A 436 0.07 -11.11 -6.50
C PRO A 436 1.40 -10.49 -6.03
N ILE A 437 1.63 -9.21 -6.34
CA ILE A 437 2.82 -8.49 -5.87
C ILE A 437 2.80 -8.37 -4.35
N ALA A 438 1.67 -8.00 -3.74
CA ALA A 438 1.52 -7.91 -2.29
C ALA A 438 1.83 -9.25 -1.61
N ALA A 439 1.35 -10.38 -2.16
CA ALA A 439 1.65 -11.71 -1.64
C ALA A 439 3.16 -12.00 -1.60
N PHE A 440 3.87 -11.67 -2.67
CA PHE A 440 5.32 -11.76 -2.68
C PHE A 440 5.98 -10.85 -1.63
N GLN A 441 5.57 -9.58 -1.54
CA GLN A 441 6.18 -8.62 -0.61
C GLN A 441 5.93 -8.99 0.86
N VAL A 442 4.74 -9.51 1.21
CA VAL A 442 4.44 -10.03 2.54
C VAL A 442 5.31 -11.24 2.86
N ALA A 443 5.44 -12.19 1.92
CA ALA A 443 6.31 -13.35 2.08
C ALA A 443 7.78 -12.92 2.28
N ALA A 444 8.23 -11.91 1.54
CA ALA A 444 9.59 -11.39 1.55
C ALA A 444 9.94 -10.51 2.76
N TYR A 445 8.96 -10.11 3.56
CA TYR A 445 9.19 -9.19 4.66
C TYR A 445 9.99 -9.85 5.81
N PRO A 446 11.16 -9.29 6.18
CA PRO A 446 12.07 -9.95 7.11
C PRO A 446 11.82 -9.60 8.59
N GLN A 447 11.17 -8.47 8.90
CA GLN A 447 11.06 -7.95 10.28
C GLN A 447 9.75 -8.38 10.96
N ARG A 448 9.41 -9.67 10.85
CA ARG A 448 8.15 -10.21 11.39
C ARG A 448 8.16 -10.23 12.92
N VAL A 449 7.00 -10.02 13.52
CA VAL A 449 6.80 -9.94 14.98
C VAL A 449 5.66 -10.86 15.43
N THR A 450 5.70 -11.31 16.69
CA THR A 450 4.67 -12.15 17.32
C THR A 450 3.69 -11.35 18.18
N GLU A 451 3.89 -10.04 18.28
CA GLU A 451 3.07 -9.14 19.07
C GLU A 451 2.84 -7.85 18.28
N GLU A 452 1.69 -7.21 18.49
CA GLU A 452 1.43 -5.89 17.94
C GLU A 452 2.42 -4.87 18.52
N PRO A 453 3.04 -4.00 17.69
CA PRO A 453 3.93 -2.96 18.19
C PRO A 453 3.28 -2.08 19.26
N PRO A 454 4.04 -1.65 20.28
CA PRO A 454 3.50 -0.80 21.33
C PRO A 454 3.07 0.57 20.77
N ILE A 455 1.97 1.09 21.30
CA ILE A 455 1.49 2.44 20.98
C ILE A 455 2.52 3.49 21.42
N LYS A 456 2.93 4.35 20.49
CA LYS A 456 3.88 5.44 20.70
C LYS A 456 3.38 6.38 21.78
N ALA A 457 4.33 6.93 22.54
CA ALA A 457 4.04 7.76 23.73
C ALA A 457 3.05 8.90 23.47
N TYR A 458 3.09 9.53 22.30
CA TYR A 458 2.19 10.64 21.95
C TYR A 458 0.72 10.22 21.78
N ALA A 459 0.46 8.93 21.54
CA ALA A 459 -0.86 8.35 21.28
C ALA A 459 -1.40 7.55 22.48
N GLN A 460 -0.60 7.33 23.54
CA GLN A 460 -1.02 6.50 24.68
C GLN A 460 -2.26 7.02 25.41
N LYS A 461 -2.47 8.33 25.41
CA LYS A 461 -3.67 8.97 25.99
C LYS A 461 -4.97 8.53 25.31
N ASP A 462 -4.88 8.05 24.07
CA ASP A 462 -6.01 7.68 23.23
C ASP A 462 -6.22 6.15 23.23
N ILE A 463 -5.44 5.37 23.99
CA ILE A 463 -5.72 3.96 24.21
C ILE A 463 -7.05 3.82 24.98
N PRO A 464 -8.03 3.03 24.52
CA PRO A 464 -9.28 2.85 25.23
C PRO A 464 -9.09 2.30 26.65
N ALA A 465 -9.94 2.73 27.58
CA ALA A 465 -9.93 2.21 28.93
C ALA A 465 -10.26 0.70 28.94
N GLY A 466 -9.34 -0.13 29.46
CA GLY A 466 -9.50 -1.58 29.54
C GLY A 466 -8.95 -2.37 28.35
N ALA A 467 -8.22 -1.73 27.44
CA ALA A 467 -7.54 -2.34 26.28
C ALA A 467 -6.09 -2.79 26.53
#